data_AF-A0A5K0XMM9-F1
#
_entry.id   AF-A0A5K0XMM9-F1
#
_cell.length_a   1.000
_cell.length_b   1.000
_cell.length_c   1.000
_cell.angle_alpha   90.00
_cell.angle_beta   90.00
_cell.angle_gamma   90.00
#
_symmetry.space_group_name_H-M   'P 1'
#
loop_
_entity.id
_entity.type
_entity.pdbx_description
1 polymer ?
#
loop_
_entity_poly.entity_id
_entity_poly.type
_entity_poly.pdbx_seq_one_letter_code
_entity_poly.pdbx_strand_id
1 'polypeptide(L)'
;GKHGSDNTEEIKEDVKQLMVDACHEPVAQMELLDTLQRLGVSYHFEKEIKVVMDSIFEDRKECEDLHAAALRFRLLRQHGYPASH
;
A
#
# COMPACT_ATOMS: atom_id res chain seq x y z
N GLY A 1 24.29 10.49 -22.65
CA GLY A 1 23.86 9.26 -21.94
C GLY A 1 23.99 9.49 -20.45
N LYS A 2 23.04 8.98 -19.64
CA LYS A 2 22.91 9.13 -18.17
C LYS A 2 22.13 10.37 -17.66
N HIS A 3 20.90 10.58 -18.09
CA HIS A 3 19.96 11.50 -17.40
C HIS A 3 18.61 10.86 -17.02
N GLY A 4 18.28 9.68 -17.58
CA GLY A 4 17.02 9.00 -17.24
C GLY A 4 17.06 8.14 -15.98
N SER A 5 18.25 7.81 -15.45
CA SER A 5 18.40 6.83 -14.35
C SER A 5 18.30 7.44 -12.95
N ASP A 6 18.68 8.70 -12.75
CA ASP A 6 18.65 9.35 -11.41
C ASP A 6 17.21 9.60 -10.95
N ASN A 7 16.34 10.07 -11.85
CA ASN A 7 14.95 10.40 -11.53
C ASN A 7 14.13 9.18 -11.09
N THR A 8 14.45 7.97 -11.57
CA THR A 8 13.68 6.77 -11.22
C THR A 8 13.95 6.32 -9.78
N GLU A 9 15.19 6.42 -9.30
CA GLU A 9 15.51 6.05 -7.93
C GLU A 9 15.00 7.10 -6.93
N GLU A 10 15.03 8.38 -7.31
CA GLU A 10 14.40 9.47 -6.55
C GLU A 10 12.89 9.22 -6.38
N ILE A 11 12.17 8.96 -7.48
CA ILE A 11 10.74 8.65 -7.42
C ILE A 11 10.45 7.43 -6.55
N LYS A 12 11.29 6.38 -6.60
CA LYS A 12 11.11 5.20 -5.73
C LYS A 12 11.26 5.57 -4.27
N GLU A 13 12.22 6.42 -3.92
CA GLU A 13 12.41 6.84 -2.54
C GLU A 13 11.26 7.72 -2.04
N ASP A 14 10.76 8.62 -2.88
CA ASP A 14 9.56 9.41 -2.59
C ASP A 14 8.34 8.52 -2.33
N VAL A 15 8.14 7.47 -3.15
CA VAL A 15 7.05 6.51 -2.94
C VAL A 15 7.21 5.77 -1.60
N LYS A 16 8.42 5.36 -1.22
CA LYS A 16 8.65 4.74 0.10
C LYS A 16 8.32 5.72 1.23
N GLN A 17 8.73 6.98 1.10
CA GLN A 17 8.42 8.00 2.09
C GLN A 17 6.91 8.21 2.22
N LEU A 18 6.17 8.26 1.09
CA LEU A 18 4.71 8.33 1.10
C LEU A 18 4.07 7.12 1.79
N MET A 19 4.61 5.90 1.60
CA MET A 19 4.10 4.71 2.29
C MET A 19 4.30 4.77 3.81
N VAL A 20 5.38 5.41 4.26
CA VAL A 20 5.67 5.66 5.68
C VAL A 20 4.77 6.77 6.23
N ASP A 21 4.65 7.90 5.54
CA ASP A 21 3.89 9.06 6.00
C ASP A 21 2.38 8.77 6.07
N ALA A 22 1.88 7.96 5.13
CA ALA A 22 0.49 7.49 5.12
C ALA A 22 0.14 6.55 6.30
N CYS A 23 1.08 6.18 7.18
CA CYS A 23 0.80 5.33 8.34
C CYS A 23 -0.25 5.91 9.30
N HIS A 24 -0.50 7.22 9.25
CA HIS A 24 -1.51 7.90 10.05
C HIS A 24 -2.90 7.95 9.38
N GLU A 25 -3.00 7.59 8.09
CA GLU A 25 -4.23 7.59 7.31
C GLU A 25 -4.44 6.23 6.60
N PRO A 26 -5.06 5.25 7.27
CA PRO A 26 -5.16 3.88 6.78
C PRO A 26 -5.79 3.75 5.38
N VAL A 27 -6.78 4.59 5.07
CA VAL A 27 -7.45 4.59 3.76
C VAL A 27 -6.49 5.06 2.66
N ALA A 28 -5.79 6.17 2.87
CA ALA A 28 -4.81 6.69 1.92
C ALA A 28 -3.67 5.67 1.68
N GLN A 29 -3.25 4.97 2.74
CA GLN A 29 -2.22 3.93 2.63
C GLN A 29 -2.70 2.74 1.77
N MET A 30 -3.96 2.32 1.94
CA MET A 30 -4.58 1.28 1.10
C MET A 30 -4.73 1.72 -0.36
N GLU A 31 -5.08 2.98 -0.61
CA GLU A 31 -5.23 3.54 -1.97
C GLU A 31 -3.88 3.66 -2.69
N LEU A 32 -2.82 4.04 -1.97
CA LEU A 32 -1.46 4.04 -2.50
C LEU A 32 -1.03 2.63 -2.90
N LEU A 33 -1.26 1.64 -2.02
CA LEU A 33 -0.97 0.24 -2.32
C LEU A 33 -1.73 -0.25 -3.56
N ASP A 34 -3.03 0.02 -3.64
CA ASP A 34 -3.86 -0.34 -4.80
C ASP A 34 -3.32 0.29 -6.09
N THR A 35 -2.93 1.56 -6.02
CA THR A 35 -2.37 2.29 -7.16
C THR A 35 -1.07 1.64 -7.66
N LEU A 36 -0.14 1.32 -6.75
CA LEU A 36 1.13 0.66 -7.12
C LEU A 36 0.90 -0.71 -7.76
N GLN A 37 -0.08 -1.48 -7.26
CA GLN A 37 -0.45 -2.78 -7.84
C GLN A 37 -1.06 -2.63 -9.24
N ARG A 38 -1.98 -1.68 -9.43
CA ARG A 38 -2.62 -1.42 -10.73
C ARG A 38 -1.66 -0.88 -11.78
N LEU A 39 -0.63 -0.16 -11.35
CA LEU A 39 0.47 0.29 -12.20
C LEU A 39 1.48 -0.82 -12.51
N GLY A 40 1.40 -1.98 -11.86
CA GLY A 40 2.31 -3.11 -12.08
C GLY A 40 3.74 -2.85 -11.57
N VAL A 41 3.91 -1.91 -10.65
CA VAL A 41 5.22 -1.52 -10.08
C VAL A 41 5.40 -1.93 -8.62
N SER A 42 4.40 -2.60 -8.04
CA SER A 42 4.41 -3.06 -6.64
C SER A 42 5.59 -3.97 -6.29
N TYR A 43 6.15 -4.70 -7.27
CA TYR A 43 7.30 -5.58 -7.07
C TYR A 43 8.58 -4.84 -6.64
N HIS A 44 8.65 -3.51 -6.82
CA HIS A 44 9.76 -2.70 -6.30
C HIS A 44 9.67 -2.43 -4.79
N PHE A 45 8.52 -2.69 -4.17
CA PHE A 45 8.19 -2.24 -2.81
C PHE A 45 7.70 -3.41 -1.92
N GLU A 46 8.07 -4.66 -2.23
CA GLU A 46 7.51 -5.85 -1.55
C GLU A 46 7.66 -5.81 -0.02
N LYS A 47 8.77 -5.24 0.47
CA LYS A 47 9.03 -5.13 1.92
C LYS A 47 8.11 -4.12 2.57
N GLU A 48 8.01 -2.93 1.97
CA GLU A 48 7.15 -1.84 2.42
C GLU A 48 5.69 -2.27 2.37
N ILE A 49 5.27 -2.94 1.29
CA ILE A 49 3.93 -3.49 1.13
C ILE A 49 3.61 -4.49 2.24
N LYS A 50 4.55 -5.38 2.60
CA LYS A 50 4.33 -6.32 3.70
C LYS A 50 4.07 -5.61 5.02
N VAL A 51 4.86 -4.59 5.35
CA VAL A 51 4.67 -3.78 6.58
C VAL A 51 3.29 -3.12 6.58
N VAL A 52 2.87 -2.55 5.45
CA VAL A 52 1.54 -1.96 5.28
C VAL A 52 0.43 -3.01 5.47
N MET A 53 0.58 -4.19 4.87
CA MET A 53 -0.41 -5.27 4.97
C MET A 53 -0.54 -5.80 6.40
N ASP A 54 0.57 -5.96 7.12
CA ASP A 54 0.59 -6.35 8.53
C ASP A 54 -0.17 -5.30 9.38
N SER A 55 0.08 -4.01 9.15
CA SER A 55 -0.64 -2.91 9.81
C SER A 55 -2.15 -2.94 9.53
N ILE A 56 -2.56 -3.08 8.26
CA ILE A 56 -3.97 -3.15 7.85
C ILE A 56 -4.67 -4.35 8.51
N PHE A 57 -3.98 -5.49 8.62
CA PHE A 57 -4.53 -6.70 9.23
C PHE A 57 -4.70 -6.56 10.75
N GLU A 58 -3.71 -5.96 11.43
CA GLU A 58 -3.75 -5.72 12.87
C GLU A 58 -4.72 -4.62 13.28
N ASP A 59 -5.03 -3.68 12.39
CA ASP A 59 -6.03 -2.64 12.66
C ASP A 59 -7.42 -3.25 12.85
N ARG A 60 -7.90 -3.17 14.09
CA ARG A 60 -9.23 -3.66 14.51
C ARG A 60 -10.30 -2.58 14.40
N LYS A 61 -9.96 -1.38 13.94
CA LYS A 61 -10.97 -0.34 13.72
C LYS A 61 -11.90 -0.79 12.62
N GLU A 62 -13.19 -0.65 12.88
CA GLU A 62 -14.20 -0.85 11.85
C GLU A 62 -14.04 0.26 10.81
N CYS A 63 -14.00 -0.13 9.53
CA CYS A 63 -14.08 0.85 8.45
C CYS A 63 -15.51 1.40 8.43
N GLU A 64 -15.68 2.67 8.77
CA GLU A 64 -16.98 3.35 8.74
C GLU A 64 -17.50 3.54 7.29
N ASP A 65 -16.59 3.53 6.31
CA ASP A 65 -16.88 3.72 4.90
C ASP A 65 -16.86 2.40 4.11
N LEU A 66 -17.84 2.23 3.22
CA LEU A 66 -17.98 1.04 2.37
C LEU A 66 -16.79 0.88 1.42
N HIS A 67 -16.27 1.98 0.87
CA HIS A 67 -15.12 1.93 -0.02
C HIS A 67 -13.87 1.47 0.74
N ALA A 68 -13.60 2.04 1.92
CA ALA A 68 -12.54 1.57 2.80
C ALA A 68 -12.68 0.09 3.18
N ALA A 69 -13.88 -0.37 3.55
CA ALA A 69 -14.13 -1.76 3.92
C ALA A 69 -13.89 -2.72 2.73
N ALA A 70 -14.41 -2.39 1.55
CA ALA A 70 -14.25 -3.20 0.35
C ALA A 70 -12.78 -3.26 -0.11
N LEU A 71 -12.07 -2.13 -0.04
CA LEU A 71 -10.66 -2.04 -0.36
C LEU A 71 -9.81 -2.89 0.58
N ARG A 72 -10.04 -2.77 1.90
CA ARG A 72 -9.37 -3.57 2.93
C ARG A 72 -9.57 -5.07 2.70
N PHE A 73 -10.82 -5.50 2.51
CA PHE A 73 -11.15 -6.90 2.26
C PHE A 73 -10.41 -7.45 1.04
N ARG A 74 -10.44 -6.70 -0.07
CA ARG A 74 -9.77 -7.09 -1.31
C ARG A 74 -8.25 -7.22 -1.13
N LEU A 75 -7.61 -6.24 -0.50
CA LEU A 75 -6.16 -6.25 -0.26
C LEU A 75 -5.75 -7.44 0.61
N LEU A 76 -6.43 -7.65 1.75
CA LEU A 76 -6.15 -8.78 2.65
C LEU A 76 -6.23 -10.12 1.90
N ARG A 77 -7.30 -10.34 1.15
CA ARG A 77 -7.49 -11.57 0.37
C ARG A 77 -6.42 -11.74 -0.72
N GLN A 78 -6.05 -10.67 -1.42
CA GLN A 78 -5.02 -10.71 -2.47
C GLN A 78 -3.64 -11.10 -1.93
N HIS A 79 -3.32 -10.68 -0.70
CA HIS A 79 -2.04 -10.96 -0.06
C HIS A 79 -2.07 -12.19 0.86
N GLY A 80 -3.18 -12.94 0.89
CA GLY A 80 -3.30 -14.21 1.64
C GLY A 80 -3.57 -14.04 3.14
N TYR A 81 -3.91 -12.85 3.60
CA TYR A 81 -4.34 -12.63 4.98
C TYR A 81 -5.78 -13.12 5.18
N PRO A 82 -6.11 -13.65 6.37
CA PRO A 82 -7.50 -13.96 6.71
C PRO A 82 -8.36 -12.71 6.66
N ALA A 83 -9.21 -12.61 5.63
CA ALA A 83 -10.26 -11.59 5.58
C ALA A 83 -11.49 -12.16 6.30
N SER A 84 -11.48 -12.14 7.64
CA SER A 84 -12.69 -12.46 8.40
C SER A 84 -13.64 -11.29 8.36
N HIS A 85 -14.90 -11.59 8.01
CA HIS A 85 -16.02 -10.71 8.26
C HIS A 85 -16.29 -10.59 9.76
#